data_AF-A0A2P8DG64-F1
#
_entry.id   AF-A0A2P8DG64-F1
#
_cell.length_a   1.000
_cell.length_b   1.000
_cell.length_c   1.000
_cell.angle_alpha   90.00
_cell.angle_beta   90.00
_cell.angle_gamma   90.00
#
_symmetry.space_group_name_H-M   'P 1'
#
loop_
_entity.id
_entity.type
_entity.pdbx_description
1 polymer ?
#
loop_
_entity_poly.entity_id
_entity_poly.type
_entity_poly.pdbx_seq_one_letter_code
_entity_poly.pdbx_strand_id
1 'polypeptide(L)'
;MTPPTPAELETADDFAWLLRTFAADTAGVEHALLLTSDGMGLAASPDLPGDHADQLAAAVSGLHGLAESAGRMFGSGEPEQLLLRMRRGHLVVMAISDGSRLAVLTRKDADTKVVAYQMSLLVDDAGHALTPAVRDQLLNAETPEKKA
;
A
#
# COMPACT_ATOMS: atom_id res chain seq x y z
N MET A 1 15.92 -10.46 12.53
CA MET A 1 16.46 -9.65 11.42
C MET A 1 16.64 -8.24 11.95
N THR A 2 17.80 -7.64 11.69
CA THR A 2 18.01 -6.20 11.85
C THR A 2 17.09 -5.48 10.83
N PRO A 3 16.46 -4.36 11.19
CA PRO A 3 15.67 -3.59 10.22
C PRO A 3 16.55 -3.19 9.01
N PRO A 4 16.17 -3.52 7.76
CA PRO A 4 16.82 -2.95 6.59
C PRO A 4 16.70 -1.43 6.64
N THR A 5 17.77 -0.73 6.32
CA THR A 5 17.68 0.72 6.11
C THR A 5 16.90 1.02 4.82
N PRO A 6 16.28 2.21 4.66
CA PRO A 6 15.52 2.53 3.45
C PRO A 6 16.32 2.37 2.14
N ALA A 7 17.65 2.46 2.20
CA ALA A 7 18.56 2.25 1.08
C ALA A 7 18.79 0.77 0.71
N GLU A 8 18.37 -0.17 1.54
CA GLU A 8 18.56 -1.63 1.38
C GLU A 8 17.26 -2.35 0.98
N LEU A 9 16.15 -1.64 0.81
CA LEU A 9 14.86 -2.19 0.40
C LEU A 9 14.88 -2.53 -1.09
N GLU A 10 15.39 -3.72 -1.45
CA GLU A 10 15.50 -4.16 -2.84
C GLU A 10 14.56 -5.33 -3.18
N THR A 11 14.11 -6.08 -2.17
CA THR A 11 13.37 -7.34 -2.38
C THR A 11 11.95 -7.32 -1.83
N ALA A 12 11.09 -8.22 -2.31
CA ALA A 12 9.72 -8.38 -1.80
C ALA A 12 9.69 -8.70 -0.30
N ASP A 13 10.67 -9.44 0.21
CA ASP A 13 10.78 -9.77 1.63
C ASP A 13 11.11 -8.52 2.48
N ASP A 14 11.89 -7.57 1.94
CA ASP A 14 12.23 -6.32 2.63
C ASP A 14 10.99 -5.42 2.76
N PHE A 15 10.21 -5.29 1.69
CA PHE A 15 8.95 -4.53 1.71
C PHE A 15 7.89 -5.23 2.57
N ALA A 16 7.79 -6.56 2.52
CA ALA A 16 6.88 -7.32 3.40
C ALA A 16 7.29 -7.17 4.88
N TRP A 17 8.58 -7.13 5.18
CA TRP A 17 9.09 -6.84 6.53
C TRP A 17 8.74 -5.41 6.96
N LEU A 18 8.88 -4.43 6.07
CA LEU A 18 8.53 -3.03 6.35
C LEU A 18 7.03 -2.88 6.66
N LEU A 19 6.17 -3.48 5.83
CA LEU A 19 4.71 -3.47 6.04
C LEU A 19 4.30 -4.24 7.31
N ARG A 20 4.98 -5.35 7.62
CA ARG A 20 4.79 -6.08 8.89
C ARG A 20 5.10 -5.19 10.09
N THR A 21 6.22 -4.48 10.05
CA THR A 21 6.67 -3.61 11.13
C THR A 21 5.70 -2.45 11.32
N PHE A 22 5.32 -1.78 10.24
CA PHE A 22 4.29 -0.74 10.25
C PHE A 22 2.97 -1.22 10.86
N ALA A 23 2.48 -2.40 10.45
CA ALA A 23 1.21 -2.94 10.95
C ALA A 23 1.29 -3.32 12.43
N ALA A 24 2.45 -3.80 12.90
CA ALA A 24 2.68 -4.14 14.30
C ALA A 24 2.78 -2.89 15.21
N ASP A 25 3.45 -1.84 14.73
CA ASP A 25 3.76 -0.65 15.54
C ASP A 25 2.65 0.42 15.48
N THR A 26 1.78 0.37 14.46
CA THR A 26 0.68 1.32 14.30
C THR A 26 -0.63 0.78 14.89
N ALA A 27 -1.01 1.30 16.05
CA ALA A 27 -2.22 0.88 16.74
C ALA A 27 -3.48 1.02 15.85
N GLY A 28 -4.21 -0.09 15.69
CA GLY A 28 -5.47 -0.12 14.96
C GLY A 28 -5.36 -0.51 13.48
N VAL A 29 -4.14 -0.66 12.94
CA VAL A 29 -3.92 -1.28 11.63
C VAL A 29 -4.19 -2.78 11.72
N GLU A 30 -4.91 -3.32 10.73
CA GLU A 30 -5.15 -4.77 10.58
C GLU A 30 -4.36 -5.33 9.40
N HIS A 31 -4.36 -4.62 8.27
CA HIS A 31 -3.65 -5.04 7.07
C HIS A 31 -3.05 -3.83 6.35
N ALA A 32 -1.90 -4.04 5.72
CA ALA A 32 -1.28 -3.07 4.82
C ALA A 32 -0.90 -3.77 3.50
N LEU A 33 -1.05 -3.05 2.41
CA LEU A 33 -0.76 -3.51 1.05
C LEU A 33 -0.08 -2.39 0.28
N LEU A 34 1.09 -2.68 -0.25
CA LEU A 34 1.73 -1.88 -1.28
C LEU A 34 1.29 -2.40 -2.64
N LEU A 35 0.86 -1.50 -3.53
CA LEU A 35 0.31 -1.85 -4.83
C LEU A 35 0.70 -0.85 -5.92
N THR A 36 0.64 -1.28 -7.17
CA THR A 36 0.83 -0.43 -8.34
C THR A 36 -0.42 0.37 -8.70
N SER A 37 -0.30 1.28 -9.66
CA SER A 37 -1.44 2.04 -10.21
C SER A 37 -2.45 1.23 -10.99
N ASP A 38 -2.01 0.17 -11.65
CA ASP A 38 -2.86 -0.76 -12.38
C ASP A 38 -3.51 -1.83 -11.49
N GLY A 39 -3.25 -1.80 -10.17
CA GLY A 39 -3.96 -2.63 -9.20
C GLY A 39 -3.34 -4.01 -8.99
N MET A 40 -2.02 -4.12 -9.13
CA MET A 40 -1.26 -5.32 -8.77
C MET A 40 -0.63 -5.16 -7.38
N GLY A 41 -0.61 -6.23 -6.60
CA GLY A 41 0.15 -6.29 -5.35
C GLY A 41 1.65 -6.13 -5.60
N LEU A 42 2.36 -5.54 -4.65
CA LEU A 42 3.82 -5.49 -4.63
C LEU A 42 4.37 -6.15 -3.37
N ALA A 43 3.72 -5.88 -2.23
CA ALA A 43 4.01 -6.52 -0.96
C ALA A 43 2.80 -6.37 -0.03
N ALA A 44 2.58 -7.35 0.84
CA ALA A 44 1.49 -7.33 1.80
C ALA A 44 2.00 -7.56 3.23
N SER A 45 1.28 -6.99 4.20
CA SER A 45 1.44 -7.37 5.60
C SER A 45 1.07 -8.85 5.80
N PRO A 46 1.65 -9.56 6.77
CA PRO A 46 1.61 -11.02 6.86
C PRO A 46 0.22 -11.62 7.02
N ASP A 47 -0.67 -10.88 7.66
CA ASP A 47 -2.02 -11.36 7.99
C ASP A 47 -3.04 -11.11 6.85
N LEU A 48 -2.60 -10.54 5.72
CA LEU A 48 -3.43 -10.37 4.53
C LEU A 48 -3.25 -11.56 3.58
N PRO A 49 -4.25 -12.43 3.37
CA PRO A 49 -4.12 -13.57 2.46
C PRO A 49 -3.94 -13.11 1.02
N GLY A 50 -3.14 -13.82 0.22
CA GLY A 50 -2.81 -13.45 -1.17
C GLY A 50 -4.03 -13.16 -2.05
N ASP A 51 -5.01 -14.06 -2.10
CA ASP A 51 -6.25 -13.83 -2.87
C ASP A 51 -7.01 -12.55 -2.46
N HIS A 52 -6.93 -12.15 -1.18
CA HIS A 52 -7.53 -10.91 -0.71
C HIS A 52 -6.66 -9.68 -1.01
N ALA A 53 -5.34 -9.84 -1.09
CA ALA A 53 -4.43 -8.77 -1.50
C ALA A 53 -4.72 -8.36 -2.95
N ASP A 54 -4.88 -9.32 -3.87
CA ASP A 54 -5.23 -9.06 -5.27
C ASP A 54 -6.58 -8.35 -5.41
N GLN A 55 -7.59 -8.83 -4.67
CA GLN A 55 -8.92 -8.21 -4.66
C GLN A 55 -8.89 -6.79 -4.11
N LEU A 56 -8.12 -6.57 -3.04
CA LEU A 56 -7.93 -5.25 -2.46
C LEU A 56 -7.19 -4.33 -3.42
N ALA A 57 -6.15 -4.82 -4.10
CA ALA A 57 -5.38 -4.04 -5.07
C ALA A 57 -6.26 -3.56 -6.23
N ALA A 58 -7.06 -4.45 -6.80
CA ALA A 58 -8.02 -4.13 -7.85
C ALA A 58 -9.07 -3.11 -7.38
N ALA A 59 -9.63 -3.29 -6.18
CA ALA A 59 -10.60 -2.37 -5.60
C ALA A 59 -10.00 -0.97 -5.39
N VAL A 60 -8.78 -0.89 -4.86
CA VAL A 60 -8.08 0.38 -4.61
C VAL A 60 -7.77 1.10 -5.92
N SER A 61 -7.30 0.40 -6.96
CA SER A 61 -7.07 1.01 -8.27
C SER A 61 -8.35 1.60 -8.86
N GLY A 62 -9.47 0.88 -8.78
CA GLY A 62 -10.79 1.38 -9.20
C GLY A 62 -11.24 2.61 -8.43
N LEU A 63 -11.12 2.60 -7.09
CA LEU A 63 -11.45 3.74 -6.24
C LEU A 63 -10.60 4.98 -6.56
N HIS A 64 -9.30 4.78 -6.79
CA HIS A 64 -8.39 5.84 -7.15
C HIS A 64 -8.70 6.45 -8.51
N GLY A 65 -8.99 5.62 -9.53
CA GLY A 65 -9.37 6.10 -10.85
C GLY A 65 -10.67 6.92 -10.84
N LEU A 66 -11.63 6.55 -9.97
CA LEU A 66 -12.84 7.35 -9.75
C LEU A 66 -12.52 8.69 -9.10
N ALA A 67 -11.66 8.70 -8.08
CA ALA A 67 -11.24 9.92 -7.39
C ALA A 67 -10.46 10.87 -8.30
N GLU A 68 -9.53 10.36 -9.10
CA GLU A 68 -8.83 11.13 -10.14
C GLU A 68 -9.79 11.73 -11.16
N SER A 69 -10.79 10.97 -11.59
CA SER A 69 -11.79 11.46 -12.55
C SER A 69 -12.62 12.60 -11.96
N ALA A 70 -12.99 12.51 -10.69
CA ALA A 70 -13.66 13.61 -9.97
C ALA A 70 -12.73 14.83 -9.86
N GLY A 71 -11.47 14.63 -9.46
CA GLY A 71 -10.47 15.69 -9.34
C GLY A 71 -10.26 16.45 -10.66
N ARG A 72 -10.14 15.73 -11.79
CA ARG A 72 -10.06 16.36 -13.12
C ARG A 72 -11.34 17.10 -13.51
N MET A 73 -12.51 16.52 -13.27
CA MET A 73 -13.81 17.10 -13.63
C MET A 73 -14.05 18.45 -12.95
N PHE A 74 -13.58 18.61 -11.71
CA PHE A 74 -13.77 19.82 -10.90
C PHE A 74 -12.48 20.64 -10.72
N GLY A 75 -11.42 20.34 -11.47
CA GLY A 75 -10.16 21.08 -11.40
C GLY A 75 -9.45 21.04 -10.03
N SER A 76 -9.68 19.98 -9.24
CA SER A 76 -9.13 19.82 -7.89
C SER A 76 -7.81 19.04 -7.84
N GLY A 77 -7.28 18.60 -8.99
CA GLY A 77 -6.00 17.88 -9.07
C GLY A 77 -6.11 16.38 -8.82
N GLU A 78 -4.97 15.74 -8.56
CA GLU A 78 -4.87 14.32 -8.23
C GLU A 78 -5.20 14.05 -6.75
N PRO A 79 -5.80 12.90 -6.41
CA PRO A 79 -6.11 12.58 -5.03
C PRO A 79 -4.84 12.23 -4.24
N GLU A 80 -4.53 13.04 -3.23
CA GLU A 80 -3.40 12.76 -2.32
C GLU A 80 -3.71 11.58 -1.38
N GLN A 81 -4.97 11.49 -0.92
CA GLN A 81 -5.42 10.46 0.01
C GLN A 81 -6.90 10.12 -0.18
N LEU A 82 -7.24 8.84 -0.02
CA LEU A 82 -8.63 8.37 0.10
C LEU A 82 -8.88 7.82 1.50
N LEU A 83 -10.02 8.16 2.09
CA LEU A 83 -10.48 7.62 3.38
C LEU A 83 -11.90 7.10 3.24
N LEU A 84 -12.05 5.78 3.26
CA LEU A 84 -13.34 5.11 3.23
C LEU A 84 -13.66 4.55 4.60
N ARG A 85 -14.75 5.02 5.20
CA ARG A 85 -15.24 4.50 6.48
C ARG A 85 -16.32 3.46 6.25
N MET A 86 -16.08 2.27 6.79
CA MET A 86 -16.99 1.13 6.76
C MET A 86 -17.51 0.83 8.16
N ARG A 87 -18.54 -0.01 8.27
CA ARG A 87 -19.17 -0.33 9.56
C ARG A 87 -18.20 -0.97 10.57
N ARG A 88 -17.17 -1.65 10.09
CA ARG A 88 -16.22 -2.43 10.90
C ARG A 88 -14.80 -1.86 10.93
N GLY A 89 -14.54 -0.78 10.21
CA GLY A 89 -13.18 -0.32 10.00
C GLY A 89 -13.07 0.78 8.95
N HIS A 90 -11.84 1.08 8.58
CA HIS A 90 -11.54 2.07 7.53
C HIS A 90 -10.57 1.50 6.52
N LEU A 91 -10.68 1.94 5.27
CA LEU A 91 -9.65 1.80 4.26
C LEU A 91 -9.05 3.20 4.04
N VAL A 92 -7.75 3.31 4.27
CA VAL A 92 -6.96 4.52 3.98
C VAL A 92 -6.03 4.20 2.83
N VAL A 93 -6.00 5.04 1.81
CA VAL A 93 -5.11 4.89 0.65
C VAL A 93 -4.31 6.17 0.49
N MET A 94 -3.00 6.05 0.35
CA MET A 94 -2.08 7.17 0.12
C MET A 94 -1.25 6.91 -1.13
N ALA A 95 -1.11 7.94 -1.97
CA ALA A 95 -0.26 7.87 -3.15
C ALA A 95 1.22 7.94 -2.76
N ILE A 96 2.06 7.23 -3.51
CA ILE A 96 3.52 7.29 -3.44
C ILE A 96 4.01 7.99 -4.70
N SER A 97 5.10 8.77 -4.58
CA SER A 97 5.63 9.64 -5.66
C SER A 97 6.00 8.92 -6.96
N ASP A 98 6.25 7.61 -6.90
CA ASP A 98 6.56 6.77 -8.05
C ASP A 98 5.30 6.31 -8.82
N GLY A 99 4.09 6.64 -8.31
CA GLY A 99 2.81 6.23 -8.86
C GLY A 99 2.27 4.93 -8.25
N SER A 100 2.97 4.31 -7.30
CA SER A 100 2.44 3.23 -6.46
C SER A 100 1.55 3.79 -5.34
N ARG A 101 0.90 2.92 -4.57
CA ARG A 101 -0.01 3.29 -3.48
C ARG A 101 0.20 2.39 -2.27
N LEU A 102 0.00 2.96 -1.09
CA LEU A 102 -0.12 2.23 0.16
C LEU A 102 -1.60 2.20 0.58
N ALA A 103 -2.17 1.01 0.69
CA ALA A 103 -3.51 0.77 1.19
C ALA A 103 -3.48 0.13 2.57
N VAL A 104 -4.24 0.68 3.52
CA VAL A 104 -4.27 0.24 4.91
C VAL A 104 -5.71 0.02 5.36
N LEU A 105 -5.99 -1.20 5.82
CA LEU A 105 -7.22 -1.55 6.50
C LEU A 105 -7.03 -1.42 8.01
N THR A 106 -8.00 -0.81 8.67
CA THR A 106 -7.95 -0.52 10.10
C THR A 106 -9.22 -0.98 10.80
N ARG A 107 -9.10 -1.25 12.10
CA ARG A 107 -10.25 -1.45 12.98
C ARG A 107 -11.11 -0.20 13.08
N LYS A 108 -12.37 -0.37 13.49
CA LYS A 108 -13.33 0.72 13.68
C LYS A 108 -12.88 1.77 14.71
N ASP A 109 -12.13 1.35 15.73
CA ASP A 109 -11.67 2.18 16.84
C ASP A 109 -10.30 2.83 16.60
N ALA A 110 -9.68 2.57 15.45
CA ALA A 110 -8.41 3.17 15.08
C ALA A 110 -8.52 4.69 14.95
N ASP A 111 -7.51 5.41 15.48
CA ASP A 111 -7.34 6.83 15.17
C ASP A 111 -6.76 6.97 13.76
N THR A 112 -7.64 7.28 12.80
CA THR A 112 -7.25 7.39 11.40
C THR A 112 -6.27 8.52 11.13
N LYS A 113 -6.14 9.51 12.03
CA LYS A 113 -5.11 10.55 11.90
C LYS A 113 -3.74 10.02 12.26
N VAL A 114 -3.64 9.20 13.30
CA VAL A 114 -2.38 8.52 13.68
C VAL A 114 -1.98 7.56 12.58
N VAL A 115 -2.93 6.78 12.04
CA VAL A 115 -2.66 5.87 10.92
C VAL A 115 -2.17 6.65 9.70
N ALA A 116 -2.86 7.72 9.29
CA ALA A 116 -2.43 8.54 8.16
C ALA A 116 -1.05 9.16 8.36
N TYR A 117 -0.72 9.59 9.59
CA TYR A 117 0.61 10.11 9.91
C TYR A 117 1.70 9.03 9.79
N GLN A 118 1.48 7.84 10.34
CA GLN A 118 2.43 6.73 10.18
C GLN A 118 2.56 6.29 8.71
N MET A 119 1.45 6.34 7.95
CA MET A 119 1.48 6.09 6.51
C MET A 119 2.34 7.12 5.78
N SER A 120 2.27 8.41 6.12
CA SER A 120 3.13 9.41 5.46
C SER A 120 4.62 9.14 5.68
N LEU A 121 5.02 8.75 6.89
CA LEU A 121 6.41 8.36 7.18
C LEU A 121 6.84 7.14 6.35
N LEU A 122 5.99 6.12 6.29
CA LEU A 122 6.24 4.91 5.52
C LEU A 122 6.29 5.18 4.02
N VAL A 123 5.42 6.04 3.50
CA VAL A 123 5.40 6.43 2.07
C VAL A 123 6.65 7.21 1.71
N ASP A 124 7.15 8.08 2.58
CA ASP A 124 8.41 8.78 2.38
C ASP A 124 9.57 7.78 2.30
N ASP A 125 9.67 6.83 3.23
CA ASP A 125 10.72 5.80 3.22
C ASP A 125 10.63 4.88 1.99
N ALA A 126 9.42 4.40 1.68
CA ALA A 126 9.17 3.52 0.54
C ALA A 126 9.38 4.23 -0.80
N GLY A 127 9.05 5.53 -0.89
CA GLY A 127 9.21 6.32 -2.11
C GLY A 127 10.67 6.48 -2.55
N HIS A 128 11.62 6.47 -1.60
CA HIS A 128 13.04 6.47 -1.92
C HIS A 128 13.54 5.11 -2.43
N ALA A 129 12.93 4.02 -1.95
CA ALA A 129 13.32 2.65 -2.29
C ALA A 129 12.64 2.12 -3.57
N LEU A 130 11.40 2.53 -3.84
CA LEU A 130 10.60 2.07 -4.99
C LEU A 130 11.03 2.72 -6.30
N THR A 131 12.24 2.38 -6.74
CA THR A 131 12.69 2.68 -8.10
C THR A 131 11.91 1.83 -9.11
N PRO A 132 11.82 2.25 -10.38
CA PRO A 132 11.19 1.43 -11.42
C PRO A 132 11.76 0.00 -11.51
N ALA A 133 13.07 -0.17 -11.33
CA ALA A 133 13.73 -1.47 -11.37
C ALA A 133 13.30 -2.38 -10.20
N VAL A 134 13.18 -1.83 -8.99
CA VAL A 134 12.70 -2.56 -7.81
C VAL A 134 11.24 -2.96 -8.01
N ARG A 135 10.39 -2.07 -8.52
CA ARG A 135 9.00 -2.40 -8.83
C ARG A 135 8.88 -3.58 -9.80
N ASP A 136 9.65 -3.57 -10.89
CA ASP A 136 9.64 -4.66 -11.86
C ASP A 136 10.07 -5.98 -11.21
N GLN A 137 11.04 -5.95 -10.28
CA GLN A 137 11.43 -7.14 -9.52
C GLN A 137 10.30 -7.64 -8.61
N LEU A 138 9.61 -6.74 -7.91
CA LEU A 138 8.49 -7.07 -7.03
C LEU A 138 7.33 -7.71 -7.81
N LEU A 139 6.96 -7.13 -8.96
CA LEU A 139 5.92 -7.68 -9.84
C LEU A 139 6.24 -9.09 -10.35
N ASN A 140 7.51 -9.34 -10.67
CA ASN A 140 7.95 -10.64 -11.15
C ASN A 140 8.11 -11.67 -10.02
N ALA A 141 8.33 -11.23 -8.77
CA ALA A 141 8.42 -12.12 -7.61
C ALA A 141 7.08 -12.77 -7.24
N GLU A 142 5.95 -12.10 -7.51
CA GLU A 142 4.60 -12.67 -7.33
C GLU A 142 4.18 -13.66 -8.43
N THR A 143 4.99 -13.81 -9.50
CA THR A 143 4.72 -14.76 -10.58
C THR A 143 5.58 -16.02 -10.42
N PRO A 144 5.24 -16.99 -9.54
CA PRO A 144 5.88 -18.29 -9.62
C PRO A 144 5.44 -18.95 -10.93
N GLU A 145 6.42 -19.34 -11.75
CA GLU A 145 6.22 -20.16 -12.94
C GLU A 145 5.17 -21.26 -12.65
N LYS A 146 4.02 -21.20 -13.31
CA LYS A 146 3.23 -22.41 -13.58
C LYS A 146 4.04 -23.29 -14.53
N LYS A 147 5.03 -23.99 -13.99
CA LYS A 147 5.68 -25.15 -14.61
C LYS A 147 5.36 -26.39 -13.78
N ALA A 148 4.29 -27.06 -14.17
CA ALA A 148 4.12 -28.51 -14.06
C ALA A 148 3.14 -28.95 -15.15
#